data_AF-G4ZBM0-F1
#
_entry.id   AF-G4ZBM0-F1
#
_cell.length_a   1.000
_cell.length_b   1.000
_cell.length_c   1.000
_cell.angle_alpha   90.00
_cell.angle_beta   90.00
_cell.angle_gamma   90.00
#
_symmetry.space_group_name_H-M   'P 1'
#
loop_
_entity.id
_entity.type
_entity.pdbx_description
1 polymer ?
#
loop_
_entity_poly.entity_id
_entity_poly.type
_entity_poly.pdbx_seq_one_letter_code
_entity_poly.pdbx_strand_id
1 'polypeptide(L)'
;MPKHSGTTNYSTADVDRLLTLVEKMLPLGRDEWERLAMTYNANRPRGSPERDFESLRRKFKVLHSTRKPTGVQEIPPLIKNAKEVKSAIDDKANVVEMDDEADNDQPDFCFETLLLLREESERKADARRAEEDQRRRDEKAANEARLLEAKAEAEARRREEKLEREDRARREREDARARTQELLILIGALTKKA
;
A
#
# COMPACT_ATOMS: atom_id res chain seq x y z
N MET A 1 -1.51 -32.37 -31.83
CA MET A 1 -2.08 -31.09 -31.34
C MET A 1 -0.93 -30.18 -30.92
N PRO A 2 -0.64 -29.07 -31.62
CA PRO A 2 0.42 -28.16 -31.22
C PRO A 2 -0.01 -27.44 -29.94
N LYS A 3 0.87 -27.46 -28.94
CA LYS A 3 0.69 -26.87 -27.62
C LYS A 3 0.68 -25.34 -27.74
N HIS A 4 -0.34 -24.68 -27.20
CA HIS A 4 -0.33 -23.22 -27.06
C HIS A 4 0.75 -22.83 -26.05
N SER A 5 1.87 -22.30 -26.56
CA SER A 5 2.92 -21.68 -25.76
C SER A 5 2.35 -20.57 -24.87
N GLY A 6 2.91 -20.48 -23.66
CA GLY A 6 2.42 -19.66 -22.55
C GLY A 6 2.01 -18.22 -22.90
N THR A 7 1.09 -17.70 -22.11
CA THR A 7 0.49 -16.36 -22.18
C THR A 7 1.54 -15.27 -22.35
N THR A 8 1.84 -14.92 -23.60
CA THR A 8 2.65 -13.74 -23.93
C THR A 8 1.88 -12.51 -23.44
N ASN A 9 2.45 -11.75 -22.51
CA ASN A 9 1.84 -10.54 -21.97
C ASN A 9 1.49 -9.56 -23.11
N TYR A 10 0.31 -8.93 -23.03
CA TYR A 10 -0.07 -7.85 -23.96
C TYR A 10 0.84 -6.65 -23.71
N SER A 11 1.56 -6.20 -24.73
CA SER A 11 2.29 -4.92 -24.67
C SER A 11 1.30 -3.75 -24.65
N THR A 12 1.77 -2.56 -24.28
CA THR A 12 0.96 -1.33 -24.33
C THR A 12 0.41 -1.06 -25.73
N ALA A 13 1.24 -1.26 -26.76
CA ALA A 13 0.81 -1.15 -28.16
C ALA A 13 -0.24 -2.20 -28.55
N ASP A 14 -0.18 -3.41 -27.99
CA ASP A 14 -1.22 -4.43 -28.22
C ASP A 14 -2.55 -4.01 -27.57
N VAL A 15 -2.49 -3.43 -26.37
CA VAL A 15 -3.65 -2.90 -25.64
C VAL A 15 -4.27 -1.71 -26.38
N ASP A 16 -3.46 -0.77 -26.86
CA ASP A 16 -3.95 0.37 -27.66
C ASP A 16 -4.67 -0.09 -28.92
N ARG A 17 -4.08 -1.02 -29.68
CA ARG A 17 -4.73 -1.58 -30.88
C ARG A 17 -6.02 -2.30 -30.56
N LEU A 18 -6.07 -3.03 -29.44
CA LEU A 18 -7.30 -3.66 -28.97
C LEU A 18 -8.38 -2.60 -28.67
N LEU A 19 -8.03 -1.55 -27.92
CA LEU A 19 -8.98 -0.49 -27.56
C LEU A 19 -9.52 0.25 -28.80
N THR A 20 -8.66 0.61 -29.75
CA THR A 20 -9.08 1.24 -31.02
C THR A 20 -10.05 0.36 -31.81
N LEU A 21 -9.82 -0.95 -31.85
CA LEU A 21 -10.70 -1.87 -32.57
C LEU A 21 -12.04 -2.08 -31.85
N VAL A 22 -12.03 -2.16 -30.51
CA VAL A 22 -13.26 -2.27 -29.72
C VAL A 22 -14.08 -0.97 -29.83
N GLU A 23 -13.43 0.20 -29.82
CA GLU A 23 -14.07 1.50 -30.03
C GLU A 23 -14.72 1.61 -31.42
N LYS A 24 -14.02 1.12 -32.45
CA LYS A 24 -14.53 1.19 -33.84
C LYS A 24 -15.68 0.23 -34.11
N MET A 25 -15.67 -0.97 -33.53
CA MET A 25 -16.64 -2.03 -33.85
C MET A 25 -17.75 -2.17 -32.82
N LEU A 26 -17.53 -1.70 -31.59
CA LEU A 26 -18.46 -1.80 -30.45
C LEU A 26 -19.12 -3.19 -30.38
N PRO A 27 -18.34 -4.26 -30.18
CA PRO A 27 -18.82 -5.63 -30.23
C PRO A 27 -19.74 -5.95 -29.04
N LEU A 28 -20.99 -6.27 -29.35
CA LEU A 28 -22.07 -6.69 -28.47
C LEU A 28 -22.12 -8.21 -28.33
N GLY A 29 -21.94 -8.94 -29.44
CA GLY A 29 -22.10 -10.39 -29.53
C GLY A 29 -20.81 -11.17 -29.87
N ARG A 30 -20.85 -12.50 -29.71
CA ARG A 30 -19.73 -13.41 -30.03
C ARG A 30 -19.19 -13.19 -31.45
N ASP A 31 -20.07 -13.13 -32.44
CA ASP A 31 -19.70 -12.99 -33.85
C ASP A 31 -18.95 -11.68 -34.13
N GLU A 32 -19.33 -10.60 -33.44
CA GLU A 32 -18.65 -9.31 -33.54
C GLU A 32 -17.27 -9.34 -32.86
N TRP A 33 -17.12 -10.11 -31.78
CA TRP A 33 -15.83 -10.38 -31.16
C TRP A 33 -14.94 -11.26 -32.05
N GLU A 34 -15.48 -12.27 -32.73
CA GLU A 34 -14.76 -13.09 -33.70
C GLU A 34 -14.27 -12.23 -34.87
N ARG A 35 -15.12 -11.34 -35.41
CA ARG A 35 -14.74 -10.36 -36.45
C ARG A 35 -13.67 -9.37 -35.98
N LEU A 36 -13.75 -8.95 -34.72
CA LEU A 36 -12.72 -8.12 -34.11
C LEU A 36 -11.38 -8.86 -34.03
N ALA A 37 -11.40 -10.12 -33.60
CA ALA A 37 -10.19 -10.94 -33.52
C ALA A 37 -9.55 -11.18 -34.89
N MET A 38 -10.37 -11.42 -35.92
CA MET A 38 -9.88 -11.50 -37.31
C MET A 38 -9.18 -10.19 -37.72
N THR A 39 -9.78 -9.04 -37.40
CA THR A 39 -9.21 -7.72 -37.72
C THR A 39 -7.93 -7.44 -36.93
N TYR A 40 -7.90 -7.86 -35.66
CA TYR A 40 -6.75 -7.73 -34.77
C TYR A 40 -5.57 -8.59 -35.26
N ASN A 41 -5.83 -9.83 -35.66
CA ASN A 41 -4.80 -10.76 -36.14
C ASN A 41 -4.32 -10.45 -37.56
N ALA A 42 -5.19 -9.92 -38.44
CA ALA A 42 -4.81 -9.52 -39.80
C ALA A 42 -3.79 -8.37 -39.83
N ASN A 43 -3.82 -7.49 -38.82
CA ASN A 43 -2.93 -6.34 -38.71
C ASN A 43 -1.77 -6.56 -37.72
N ARG A 44 -1.42 -7.82 -37.45
CA ARG A 44 -0.42 -8.18 -36.46
C ARG A 44 1.01 -8.03 -37.03
N PRO A 45 1.99 -7.56 -36.23
CA PRO A 45 3.40 -7.66 -36.60
C PRO A 45 3.81 -9.10 -36.92
N ARG A 46 4.68 -9.26 -37.92
CA ARG A 46 5.24 -10.58 -38.28
C ARG A 46 5.89 -11.21 -37.04
N GLY A 47 5.45 -12.41 -36.69
CA GLY A 47 6.04 -13.18 -35.59
C GLY A 47 5.40 -13.03 -34.20
N SER A 48 4.39 -12.18 -33.99
CA SER A 48 3.65 -12.22 -32.70
C SER A 48 2.80 -13.52 -32.59
N PRO A 49 2.07 -13.81 -31.52
CA PRO A 49 1.12 -14.94 -31.51
C PRO A 49 -0.28 -14.51 -31.96
N GLU A 50 -1.05 -15.42 -32.57
CA GLU A 50 -2.47 -15.17 -32.85
C GLU A 50 -3.23 -15.09 -31.53
N ARG A 51 -4.19 -14.17 -31.46
CA ARG A 51 -5.04 -13.99 -30.30
C ARG A 51 -6.44 -14.46 -30.61
N ASP A 52 -6.93 -15.37 -29.78
CA ASP A 52 -8.31 -15.81 -29.85
C ASP A 52 -9.25 -14.70 -29.37
N PHE A 53 -10.47 -14.65 -29.91
CA PHE A 53 -11.46 -13.63 -29.58
C PHE A 53 -11.78 -13.63 -28.08
N GLU A 54 -11.80 -14.82 -27.46
CA GLU A 54 -12.04 -14.95 -26.03
C GLU A 54 -10.91 -14.32 -25.20
N SER A 55 -9.67 -14.43 -25.67
CA SER A 55 -8.50 -13.82 -25.02
C SER A 55 -8.50 -12.29 -25.11
N LEU A 56 -8.97 -11.73 -26.23
CA LEU A 56 -9.12 -10.29 -26.44
C LEU A 56 -10.29 -9.73 -25.61
N ARG A 57 -11.43 -10.42 -25.61
CA ARG A 57 -12.60 -10.09 -24.79
C ARG A 57 -12.27 -10.11 -23.30
N ARG A 58 -11.56 -11.15 -22.83
CA ARG A 58 -11.08 -11.26 -21.44
C ARG A 58 -10.13 -10.11 -21.08
N LYS A 59 -9.18 -9.77 -21.95
CA LYS A 59 -8.27 -8.64 -21.73
C LYS A 59 -9.00 -7.30 -21.68
N PHE A 60 -9.95 -7.06 -22.57
CA PHE A 60 -10.80 -5.86 -22.56
C PHE A 60 -11.67 -5.79 -21.30
N LYS A 61 -12.19 -6.93 -20.82
CA LYS A 61 -12.96 -7.02 -19.57
C LYS A 61 -12.13 -6.57 -18.36
N VAL A 62 -10.90 -7.08 -18.25
CA VAL A 62 -9.96 -6.66 -17.20
C VAL A 62 -9.68 -5.16 -17.29
N LEU A 63 -9.44 -4.61 -18.48
CA LEU A 63 -9.12 -3.18 -18.67
C LEU A 63 -10.24 -2.25 -18.18
N HIS A 64 -11.49 -2.45 -18.59
CA HIS A 64 -12.58 -1.55 -18.13
C HIS A 64 -13.01 -1.83 -16.68
N SER A 65 -12.78 -3.05 -16.17
CA SER A 65 -13.07 -3.43 -14.78
C SER A 65 -12.01 -2.95 -13.78
N THR A 66 -10.84 -2.48 -14.25
CA THR A 66 -9.84 -1.91 -13.34
C THR A 66 -10.40 -0.67 -12.64
N ARG A 67 -10.63 -0.81 -11.33
CA ARG A 67 -10.99 0.31 -10.46
C ARG A 67 -9.80 1.27 -10.35
N LYS A 68 -10.10 2.55 -10.16
CA LYS A 68 -9.07 3.57 -9.91
C LYS A 68 -8.16 3.06 -8.78
N PRO A 69 -6.82 3.16 -8.90
CA PRO A 69 -5.97 3.06 -7.72
C PRO A 69 -6.47 4.08 -6.70
N THR A 70 -6.79 3.63 -5.49
CA THR A 70 -7.25 4.52 -4.42
C THR A 70 -6.06 5.36 -3.96
N GLY A 71 -6.02 6.60 -4.44
CA GLY A 71 -4.96 7.58 -4.18
C GLY A 71 -4.93 8.53 -5.38
N VAL A 72 -5.01 9.83 -5.14
CA VAL A 72 -5.13 10.86 -6.18
C VAL A 72 -3.90 10.87 -7.08
N GLN A 73 -3.92 10.05 -8.14
CA GLN A 73 -3.05 10.14 -9.31
C GLN A 73 -3.94 9.91 -10.52
N GLU A 74 -3.74 10.71 -11.57
CA GLU A 74 -4.56 10.69 -12.78
C GLU A 74 -4.80 9.26 -13.29
N ILE A 75 -6.03 8.99 -13.71
CA ILE A 75 -6.41 7.71 -14.30
C ILE A 75 -5.50 7.49 -15.52
N PRO A 76 -4.72 6.39 -15.59
CA PRO A 76 -3.91 6.11 -16.76
C PRO A 76 -4.77 6.20 -18.03
N PRO A 77 -4.30 6.89 -19.09
CA PRO A 77 -5.12 7.23 -20.26
C PRO A 77 -5.79 6.00 -20.89
N LEU A 78 -5.12 4.85 -20.87
CA LEU A 78 -5.64 3.57 -21.35
C LEU A 78 -6.90 3.09 -20.60
N ILE A 79 -6.97 3.33 -19.29
CA ILE A 79 -8.08 2.92 -18.42
C ILE A 79 -9.26 3.86 -18.59
N LYS A 80 -9.00 5.14 -18.85
CA LYS A 80 -10.03 6.13 -19.18
C LYS A 80 -10.70 5.77 -20.51
N ASN A 81 -9.90 5.54 -21.55
CA ASN A 81 -10.40 5.15 -22.87
C ASN A 81 -11.19 3.84 -22.81
N ALA A 82 -10.71 2.82 -22.08
CA ALA A 82 -11.46 1.56 -21.92
C ALA A 82 -12.85 1.75 -21.28
N LYS A 83 -13.00 2.72 -20.37
CA LYS A 83 -14.28 3.03 -19.72
C LYS A 83 -15.21 3.83 -20.62
N GLU A 84 -14.67 4.77 -21.38
CA GLU A 84 -15.44 5.52 -22.40
C GLU A 84 -15.97 4.59 -23.49
N VAL A 85 -15.12 3.68 -23.98
CA VAL A 85 -15.53 2.65 -24.95
C VAL A 85 -16.58 1.71 -24.37
N LYS A 86 -16.48 1.33 -23.09
CA LYS A 86 -17.52 0.51 -22.44
C LYS A 86 -18.86 1.26 -22.36
N SER A 87 -18.84 2.54 -22.01
CA SER A 87 -20.04 3.39 -22.01
C SER A 87 -20.66 3.46 -23.39
N ALA A 88 -19.86 3.66 -24.44
CA ALA A 88 -20.36 3.70 -25.82
C ALA A 88 -20.98 2.37 -26.28
N ILE A 89 -20.45 1.23 -25.81
CA ILE A 89 -21.07 -0.09 -26.03
C ILE A 89 -22.43 -0.18 -25.33
N ASP A 90 -22.52 0.27 -24.08
CA ASP A 90 -23.76 0.25 -23.31
C ASP A 90 -24.81 1.20 -23.88
N ASP A 91 -24.40 2.38 -24.35
CA ASP A 91 -25.29 3.34 -25.02
C ASP A 91 -25.81 2.77 -26.35
N LYS A 92 -24.96 2.09 -27.13
CA LYS A 92 -25.36 1.40 -28.36
C LYS A 92 -26.32 0.22 -28.07
N ALA A 93 -26.08 -0.52 -26.99
CA ALA A 93 -26.97 -1.60 -26.55
C ALA A 93 -28.34 -1.07 -26.09
N ASN A 94 -28.37 0.12 -25.47
CA ASN A 94 -29.60 0.75 -24.99
C ASN A 94 -30.47 1.36 -26.11
N VAL A 95 -29.89 1.67 -27.28
CA VAL A 95 -30.61 2.16 -28.48
C VAL A 95 -31.23 1.00 -29.28
N VAL A 96 -30.77 -0.23 -29.06
CA VAL A 96 -31.32 -1.45 -29.69
C VAL A 96 -32.30 -2.11 -28.71
N GLU A 97 -33.57 -1.69 -28.72
CA GLU A 97 -34.62 -2.41 -28.00
C GLU A 97 -34.83 -3.81 -28.61
N MET A 98 -34.63 -4.85 -27.76
CA MET A 98 -35.02 -6.27 -27.82
C MET A 98 -34.81 -7.07 -29.12
N ASP A 99 -33.95 -8.10 -29.03
CA ASP A 99 -34.38 -9.48 -29.32
C ASP A 99 -33.61 -10.46 -28.40
N ASP A 100 -34.35 -11.17 -27.54
CA ASP A 100 -33.83 -12.19 -26.65
C ASP A 100 -33.62 -13.49 -27.46
N GLU A 101 -32.40 -13.70 -27.96
CA GLU A 101 -31.95 -15.06 -28.28
C GLU A 101 -30.98 -15.55 -27.21
N ALA A 102 -31.48 -16.51 -26.43
CA ALA A 102 -30.81 -17.14 -25.33
C ALA A 102 -29.49 -17.80 -25.76
N ASP A 103 -28.41 -17.39 -25.13
CA ASP A 103 -27.20 -18.21 -24.97
C ASP A 103 -27.05 -18.50 -23.47
N ASN A 104 -28.00 -19.27 -22.94
CA ASN A 104 -27.86 -19.90 -21.63
C ASN A 104 -27.14 -21.24 -21.84
N ASP A 105 -25.83 -21.28 -21.56
CA ASP A 105 -25.21 -22.32 -20.72
C ASP A 105 -23.68 -22.12 -20.64
N GLN A 106 -23.23 -21.41 -19.59
CA GLN A 106 -22.18 -21.96 -18.73
C GLN A 106 -22.22 -21.35 -17.31
N PRO A 107 -22.72 -22.08 -16.30
CA PRO A 107 -22.69 -21.65 -14.91
C PRO A 107 -21.30 -21.79 -14.24
N ASP A 108 -20.31 -22.39 -14.91
CA ASP A 108 -19.05 -22.77 -14.26
C ASP A 108 -18.04 -21.61 -14.12
N PHE A 109 -18.07 -20.60 -15.01
CA PHE A 109 -17.08 -19.52 -15.00
C PHE A 109 -17.45 -18.33 -14.10
N CYS A 110 -18.74 -18.20 -13.77
CA CYS A 110 -19.24 -17.20 -12.84
C CYS A 110 -18.88 -17.54 -11.40
N PHE A 111 -18.90 -18.83 -11.03
CA PHE A 111 -18.54 -19.29 -9.69
C PHE A 111 -17.04 -19.11 -9.42
N GLU A 112 -16.16 -19.52 -10.34
CA GLU A 112 -14.71 -19.33 -10.22
C GLU A 112 -14.36 -17.84 -10.07
N THR A 113 -14.99 -16.98 -10.88
CA THR A 113 -14.79 -15.53 -10.79
C THR A 113 -15.33 -14.96 -9.47
N LEU A 114 -16.48 -15.43 -9.00
CA LEU A 114 -17.04 -15.02 -7.69
C LEU A 114 -16.15 -15.47 -6.53
N LEU A 115 -15.61 -16.69 -6.60
CA LEU A 115 -14.69 -17.24 -5.60
C LEU A 115 -13.39 -16.44 -5.56
N LEU A 116 -12.81 -16.10 -6.71
CA LEU A 116 -11.61 -15.26 -6.77
C LEU A 116 -11.86 -13.87 -6.19
N LEU A 117 -13.00 -13.24 -6.50
CA LEU A 117 -13.36 -11.94 -5.93
C LEU A 117 -13.61 -12.02 -4.43
N ARG A 118 -14.26 -13.09 -3.95
CA ARG A 118 -14.49 -13.34 -2.52
C ARG A 118 -13.17 -13.57 -1.79
N GLU A 119 -12.31 -14.44 -2.30
CA GLU A 119 -11.01 -14.74 -1.74
C GLU A 119 -10.10 -13.50 -1.72
N GLU A 120 -10.13 -12.69 -2.78
CA GLU A 120 -9.42 -11.39 -2.81
C GLU A 120 -10.00 -10.40 -1.78
N SER A 121 -11.31 -10.41 -1.56
CA SER A 121 -11.96 -9.57 -0.54
C SER A 121 -11.59 -9.98 0.89
N GLU A 122 -11.50 -11.29 1.14
CA GLU A 122 -11.12 -11.87 2.43
C GLU A 122 -9.64 -11.60 2.71
N ARG A 123 -8.75 -11.81 1.73
CA ARG A 123 -7.32 -11.41 1.84
C ARG A 123 -7.15 -9.93 2.16
N LYS A 124 -7.94 -9.05 1.53
CA LYS A 124 -7.92 -7.61 1.83
C LYS A 124 -8.50 -7.27 3.21
N ALA A 125 -9.44 -8.06 3.72
CA ALA A 125 -9.96 -7.89 5.07
C ALA A 125 -8.92 -8.36 6.11
N ASP A 126 -8.26 -9.49 5.87
CA ASP A 126 -7.22 -10.03 6.74
C ASP A 126 -5.98 -9.14 6.76
N ALA A 127 -5.57 -8.59 5.61
CA ALA A 127 -4.50 -7.60 5.56
C ALA A 127 -4.82 -6.37 6.41
N ARG A 128 -6.07 -5.89 6.36
CA ARG A 128 -6.52 -4.75 7.20
C ARG A 128 -6.50 -5.09 8.69
N ARG A 129 -6.97 -6.29 9.08
CA ARG A 129 -6.91 -6.77 10.47
C ARG A 129 -5.47 -6.89 10.96
N ALA A 130 -4.59 -7.46 10.13
CA ALA A 130 -3.17 -7.61 10.46
C ALA A 130 -2.47 -6.25 10.60
N GLU A 131 -2.78 -5.28 9.73
CA GLU A 131 -2.25 -3.92 9.84
C GLU A 131 -2.73 -3.24 11.12
N GLU A 132 -4.01 -3.36 11.47
CA GLU A 132 -4.54 -2.79 12.71
C GLU A 132 -3.91 -3.43 13.96
N ASP A 133 -3.76 -4.76 13.97
CA ASP A 133 -3.08 -5.47 15.05
C ASP A 133 -1.60 -5.09 15.15
N GLN A 134 -0.94 -4.88 14.01
CA GLN A 134 0.44 -4.38 14.00
C GLN A 134 0.50 -2.96 14.58
N ARG A 135 -0.40 -2.05 14.18
CA ARG A 135 -0.51 -0.71 14.76
C ARG A 135 -0.72 -0.73 16.26
N ARG A 136 -1.60 -1.60 16.77
CA ARG A 136 -1.83 -1.78 18.22
C ARG A 136 -0.57 -2.24 18.94
N ARG A 137 0.19 -3.17 18.34
CA ARG A 137 1.46 -3.65 18.90
C ARG A 137 2.51 -2.54 18.91
N ASP A 138 2.64 -1.80 17.82
CA ASP A 138 3.60 -0.71 17.69
C ASP A 138 3.27 0.44 18.66
N GLU A 139 1.99 0.78 18.83
CA GLU A 139 1.55 1.76 19.82
C GLU A 139 1.84 1.30 21.25
N LYS A 140 1.57 0.03 21.55
CA LYS A 140 1.91 -0.55 22.86
C LYS A 140 3.42 -0.51 23.11
N ALA A 141 4.22 -0.91 22.13
CA ALA A 141 5.68 -0.88 22.22
C ALA A 141 6.21 0.56 22.39
N ALA A 142 5.63 1.53 21.67
CA ALA A 142 5.98 2.94 21.81
C ALA A 142 5.64 3.50 23.21
N ASN A 143 4.48 3.13 23.74
CA ASN A 143 4.07 3.52 25.10
C ASN A 143 4.98 2.88 26.17
N GLU A 144 5.33 1.61 26.00
CA GLU A 144 6.28 0.93 26.90
C GLU A 144 7.67 1.58 26.84
N ALA A 145 8.16 1.93 25.65
CA ALA A 145 9.44 2.63 25.48
C ALA A 145 9.45 3.99 26.19
N ARG A 146 8.39 4.79 26.01
CA ARG A 146 8.23 6.08 26.70
C ARG A 146 8.21 5.93 28.22
N LEU A 147 7.55 4.89 28.73
CA LEU A 147 7.50 4.63 30.17
C LEU A 147 8.89 4.26 30.72
N LEU A 148 9.65 3.45 29.99
CA LEU A 148 11.02 3.08 30.37
C LEU A 148 11.95 4.29 30.35
N GLU A 149 11.84 5.16 29.34
CA GLU A 149 12.62 6.39 29.24
C GLU A 149 12.30 7.35 30.40
N ALA A 150 11.01 7.60 30.69
CA ALA A 150 10.59 8.43 31.81
C ALA A 150 11.09 7.88 33.16
N LYS A 151 11.11 6.55 33.31
CA LYS A 151 11.66 5.90 34.51
C LYS A 151 13.17 6.10 34.61
N ALA A 152 13.90 5.96 33.49
CA ALA A 152 15.34 6.18 33.44
C ALA A 152 15.70 7.65 33.75
N GLU A 153 14.95 8.60 33.21
CA GLU A 153 15.13 10.02 33.48
C GLU A 153 14.87 10.34 34.96
N ALA A 154 13.78 9.83 35.53
CA ALA A 154 13.48 10.01 36.95
C ALA A 154 14.56 9.40 37.85
N GLU A 155 15.13 8.26 37.47
CA GLU A 155 16.23 7.64 38.19
C GLU A 155 17.53 8.45 38.07
N ALA A 156 17.83 8.99 36.89
CA ALA A 156 18.98 9.87 36.68
C ALA A 156 18.89 11.14 37.55
N ARG A 157 17.72 11.78 37.59
CA ARG A 157 17.48 12.96 38.45
C ARG A 157 17.69 12.63 39.93
N ARG A 158 17.24 11.46 40.40
CA ARG A 158 17.48 11.03 41.80
C ARG A 158 18.96 10.82 42.09
N ARG A 159 19.73 10.26 41.14
CA ARG A 159 21.17 10.08 41.28
C ARG A 159 21.90 11.43 41.32
N GLU A 160 21.52 12.35 40.45
CA GLU A 160 22.06 13.70 40.40
C GLU A 160 21.78 14.46 41.69
N GLU A 161 20.52 14.49 42.15
CA GLU A 161 20.15 15.14 43.42
C GLU A 161 20.90 14.55 44.62
N LYS A 162 21.16 13.24 44.61
CA LYS A 162 21.97 12.57 45.64
C LYS A 162 23.43 13.05 45.60
N LEU A 163 24.04 13.11 44.42
CA LEU A 163 25.40 13.62 44.23
C LEU A 163 25.49 15.08 44.68
N GLU A 164 24.53 15.92 44.28
CA GLU A 164 24.49 17.32 44.70
C GLU A 164 24.35 17.50 46.23
N ARG A 165 23.59 16.62 46.89
CA ARG A 165 23.50 16.61 48.36
C ARG A 165 24.83 16.21 49.00
N GLU A 166 25.48 15.16 48.49
CA GLU A 166 26.77 14.70 48.99
C GLU A 166 27.88 15.76 48.77
N ASP A 167 27.90 16.40 47.60
CA ASP A 167 28.84 17.48 47.28
C ASP A 167 28.64 18.71 48.16
N ARG A 168 27.38 19.10 48.42
CA ARG A 168 27.08 20.17 49.39
C ARG A 168 27.59 19.83 50.78
N ALA A 169 27.30 18.62 51.27
CA ALA A 169 27.78 18.16 52.57
C ALA A 169 29.32 18.10 52.64
N ARG A 170 29.99 17.74 51.53
CA ARG A 170 31.45 17.76 51.43
C ARG A 170 32.00 19.18 51.55
N ARG A 171 31.44 20.14 50.81
CA ARG A 171 31.86 21.56 50.87
C ARG A 171 31.69 22.13 52.27
N GLU A 172 30.55 21.87 52.92
CA GLU A 172 30.31 22.31 54.30
C GLU A 172 31.34 21.74 55.30
N ARG A 173 31.73 20.47 55.13
CA ARG A 173 32.78 19.84 55.95
C ARG A 173 34.15 20.47 55.70
N GLU A 174 34.49 20.76 54.45
CA GLU A 174 35.73 21.42 54.07
C GLU A 174 35.78 22.86 54.63
N ASP A 175 34.70 23.61 54.53
CA ASP A 175 34.59 24.96 55.10
C ASP A 175 34.69 24.96 56.63
N ALA A 176 34.04 24.01 57.31
CA ALA A 176 34.14 23.89 58.76
C ALA A 176 35.58 23.58 59.22
N ARG A 177 36.28 22.71 58.47
CA ARG A 177 37.70 22.42 58.70
C ARG A 177 38.56 23.67 58.49
N ALA A 178 38.34 24.42 57.41
CA ALA A 178 39.07 25.65 57.12
C ALA A 178 38.88 26.69 58.23
N ARG A 179 37.64 26.94 58.67
CA ARG A 179 37.34 27.84 59.81
C ARG A 179 38.05 27.43 61.09
N THR A 180 38.11 26.12 61.37
CA THR A 180 38.78 25.59 62.56
C THR A 180 40.29 25.82 62.48
N GLN A 181 40.90 25.55 61.31
CA GLN A 181 42.32 25.81 61.08
C GLN A 181 42.66 27.30 61.21
N GLU A 182 41.82 28.19 60.66
CA GLU A 182 41.97 29.63 60.79
C GLU A 182 41.92 30.09 62.25
N LEU A 183 40.93 29.62 63.03
CA LEU A 183 40.83 29.93 64.46
C LEU A 183 42.08 29.47 65.24
N LEU A 184 42.58 28.25 64.96
CA LEU A 184 43.79 27.73 65.59
C LEU A 184 45.02 28.60 65.29
N ILE A 185 45.15 29.10 64.06
CA ILE A 185 46.23 30.02 63.66
C ILE A 185 46.14 31.33 64.46
N LEU A 186 44.95 31.92 64.59
CA LEU A 186 44.76 33.16 65.35
C LEU A 186 45.07 32.99 66.84
N ILE A 187 44.60 31.91 67.46
CA ILE A 187 44.91 31.61 68.87
C ILE A 187 46.42 31.45 69.05
N GLY A 188 47.09 30.72 68.15
CA GLY A 188 48.54 30.54 68.18
C GLY A 188 49.35 31.84 68.00
N ALA A 189 48.82 32.80 67.24
CA ALA A 189 49.43 34.12 67.08
C ALA A 189 49.29 35.00 68.33
N LEU A 190 48.17 34.88 69.05
CA LEU A 190 47.93 35.61 70.30
C LEU A 190 48.76 35.05 71.46
N THR A 191 48.92 33.74 71.56
CA THR A 191 49.71 33.11 72.64
C THR A 191 51.22 33.28 72.49
N LYS A 192 51.73 33.55 71.28
CA LYS A 192 53.15 33.86 71.03
C LYS A 192 53.54 35.31 71.31
N LYS A 193 52.58 36.20 71.54
CA LYS A 193 52.80 37.64 71.81
C LYS A 193 52.75 38.01 73.30
N ALA A 194 52.61 37.03 74.20
CA ALA A 194 52.74 37.15 75.65
C ALA A 194 54.04 36.48 76.10
#